data_AF-A0A1B7LLJ4-F1
#
_entry.id   AF-A0A1B7LLJ4-F1
#
_cell.length_a   1.000
_cell.length_b   1.000
_cell.length_c   1.000
_cell.angle_alpha   90.00
_cell.angle_beta   90.00
_cell.angle_gamma   90.00
#
_symmetry.space_group_name_H-M   'P 1'
#
loop_
_entity.id
_entity.type
_entity.pdbx_description
1 polymer ?
#
loop_
_entity_poly.entity_id
_entity_poly.type
_entity_poly.pdbx_seq_one_letter_code
_entity_poly.pdbx_strand_id
1 'polypeptide(L)' 'MSSKSFDDEDVQAQILNLFNWMNKFYDCSIEMFKGLAEVYEFNSDFSQTLIKNYGEDMPSYLSKAIVYFCDEKSKH' A
#
# COMPACT_ATOMS: atom_id res chain seq x y z
N MET A 1 -1.68 -18.46 13.12
CA MET A 1 -1.08 -17.12 13.02
C MET A 1 -2.23 -16.15 12.90
N SER A 2 -2.33 -15.13 13.77
CA SER A 2 -3.39 -14.12 13.63
C SER A 2 -3.08 -13.26 12.42
N SER A 3 -4.03 -13.06 11.52
CA SER A 3 -3.87 -12.11 10.41
C SER A 3 -3.73 -10.71 11.00
N LYS A 4 -2.70 -9.98 10.56
CA LYS A 4 -2.45 -8.60 10.97
C LYS A 4 -3.39 -7.65 10.24
N SER A 5 -3.92 -6.66 10.95
CA SER A 5 -4.73 -5.59 10.36
C SER A 5 -3.85 -4.66 9.51
N PHE A 6 -4.44 -3.91 8.59
CA PHE A 6 -3.70 -3.03 7.68
C PHE A 6 -3.02 -1.86 8.41
N ASP A 7 -3.52 -1.49 9.58
CA ASP A 7 -3.05 -0.40 10.46
C ASP A 7 -2.12 -0.88 11.58
N ASP A 8 -1.82 -2.18 11.65
CA ASP A 8 -0.86 -2.71 12.61
C ASP A 8 0.53 -2.09 12.38
N GLU A 9 1.26 -1.80 13.46
CA GLU A 9 2.57 -1.15 13.44
C GLU A 9 3.56 -1.86 12.52
N ASP A 10 3.60 -3.19 12.56
CA ASP A 10 4.48 -4.02 11.72
C ASP A 10 4.12 -3.94 10.22
N VAL A 11 2.84 -3.71 9.91
CA VAL A 11 2.37 -3.55 8.52
C VAL A 11 2.72 -2.15 8.05
N GLN A 12 2.50 -1.14 8.88
CA GLN A 12 2.85 0.25 8.59
C GLN A 12 4.36 0.46 8.44
N ALA A 13 5.18 -0.29 9.19
CA ALA A 13 6.63 -0.33 8.98
C ALA A 13 7.01 -0.88 7.59
N GLN A 14 6.27 -1.86 7.07
CA GLN A 14 6.48 -2.38 5.73
C GLN A 14 6.01 -1.39 4.64
N ILE A 15 4.90 -0.69 4.86
CA ILE A 15 4.45 0.37 3.95
C ILE A 15 5.44 1.52 3.91
N LEU A 16 6.01 1.92 5.05
CA LEU A 16 7.09 2.90 5.11
C LEU A 16 8.32 2.43 4.33
N ASN A 17 8.71 1.16 4.46
CA ASN A 17 9.82 0.59 3.71
C ASN A 17 9.56 0.60 2.19
N LEU A 18 8.33 0.29 1.77
CA LEU A 18 7.91 0.39 0.37
C LEU A 18 8.00 1.83 -0.14
N PHE A 19 7.44 2.79 0.59
CA PHE A 19 7.50 4.21 0.26
C PHE A 19 8.95 4.70 0.12
N ASN A 20 9.80 4.37 1.10
CA ASN A 20 11.21 4.73 1.08
C ASN A 20 11.97 4.05 -0.07
N TRP A 21 11.61 2.81 -0.42
CA TRP A 21 12.21 2.10 -1.52
C TRP A 21 11.87 2.74 -2.87
N MET A 22 10.62 3.13 -3.09
CA MET A 22 10.22 3.84 -4.30
C MET A 22 10.89 5.21 -4.43
N ASN A 23 11.05 5.92 -3.31
CA ASN A 23 11.79 7.19 -3.24
C ASN A 23 13.26 7.09 -3.65
N LYS A 24 13.83 5.87 -3.78
CA LYS A 24 15.17 5.68 -4.35
C LYS A 24 15.21 5.79 -5.87
N PHE A 25 14.07 5.60 -6.54
CA PHE A 25 13.98 5.56 -8.00
C PHE A 25 13.34 6.82 -8.59
N TYR A 26 12.44 7.46 -7.86
CA TYR A 26 11.81 8.72 -8.24
C TYR A 26 11.38 9.47 -6.98
N ASP A 27 11.29 10.80 -7.06
CA ASP A 27 10.75 11.63 -5.97
C ASP A 27 9.26 11.34 -5.81
N CYS A 28 8.93 10.43 -4.91
CA CYS A 28 7.58 9.92 -4.72
C CYS A 28 6.93 10.70 -3.58
N SER A 29 6.10 11.67 -3.92
CA SER A 29 5.31 12.39 -2.93
C SER A 29 4.30 11.47 -2.25
N ILE A 30 3.82 11.85 -1.06
CA ILE A 30 2.76 11.13 -0.34
C ILE A 30 1.49 11.03 -1.21
N GLU A 31 1.14 12.09 -1.95
CA GLU A 31 -0.02 12.09 -2.84
C GLU A 31 0.15 11.12 -4.02
N MET A 32 1.35 11.09 -4.62
CA MET A 32 1.66 10.11 -5.67
C MET A 32 1.59 8.68 -5.14
N PHE A 33 2.11 8.43 -3.94
CA PHE A 33 2.03 7.12 -3.32
C PHE A 33 0.59 6.72 -3.02
N LYS A 34 -0.23 7.65 -2.52
CA LYS A 34 -1.64 7.42 -2.28
C LYS A 34 -2.38 7.05 -3.58
N GLY A 35 -2.05 7.68 -4.71
CA GLY A 35 -2.58 7.31 -6.03
C GLY A 35 -2.25 5.87 -6.46
N LEU A 36 -1.11 5.32 -6.01
CA LEU A 36 -0.78 3.91 -6.28
C LEU A 36 -1.72 2.92 -5.58
N ALA A 37 -2.32 3.30 -4.45
CA ALA A 37 -3.31 2.47 -3.77
C ALA A 37 -4.51 2.17 -4.70
N GLU A 38 -5.03 3.21 -5.37
CA GLU A 38 -6.13 3.07 -6.32
C GLU A 38 -5.75 2.21 -7.52
N VAL A 39 -4.51 2.33 -8.02
CA VAL A 39 -4.03 1.50 -9.13
C VAL A 39 -3.99 0.03 -8.72
N TYR A 40 -3.45 -0.28 -7.53
CA TYR A 40 -3.37 -1.66 -7.07
C TYR A 40 -4.73 -2.32 -6.83
N GLU A 41 -5.74 -1.55 -6.42
CA GLU A 41 -7.08 -2.08 -6.18
C GLU A 41 -7.94 -2.16 -7.46
N PHE A 42 -7.96 -1.09 -8.27
CA PHE A 42 -8.95 -0.92 -9.33
C PHE A 42 -8.42 -1.17 -10.74
N ASN A 43 -7.09 -1.14 -10.97
CA ASN A 43 -6.56 -1.53 -12.27
C ASN A 43 -6.55 -3.05 -12.40
N SER A 44 -7.23 -3.59 -13.43
CA SER A 44 -7.41 -5.03 -13.62
C SER A 44 -6.10 -5.81 -13.71
N ASP A 45 -5.07 -5.24 -14.33
CA ASP A 45 -3.83 -5.97 -14.59
C ASP A 45 -3.02 -6.13 -13.29
N PHE A 46 -2.98 -5.06 -12.48
CA PHE A 46 -2.32 -5.08 -11.18
C PHE A 46 -3.11 -5.89 -10.14
N SER A 47 -4.42 -5.66 -10.04
CA SER A 47 -5.25 -6.36 -9.06
C SER A 47 -5.29 -7.86 -9.33
N GLN A 48 -5.40 -8.31 -10.59
CA GLN A 48 -5.30 -9.73 -10.93
C GLN A 48 -3.92 -10.32 -10.63
N THR A 49 -2.86 -9.55 -10.86
CA THR A 49 -1.50 -9.99 -10.50
C THR A 49 -1.38 -10.19 -8.99
N LEU A 50 -1.91 -9.27 -8.19
CA LEU A 50 -1.91 -9.38 -6.72
C LEU A 50 -2.75 -10.57 -6.25
N ILE A 51 -3.97 -10.73 -6.79
CA ILE A 51 -4.87 -11.84 -6.45
C ILE A 51 -4.21 -13.18 -6.74
N LYS A 52 -3.63 -13.33 -7.94
CA LYS A 52 -2.98 -14.58 -8.37
C LYS A 52 -1.83 -15.01 -7.47
N ASN A 53 -1.05 -14.05 -6.95
CA ASN A 53 0.18 -14.33 -6.21
C ASN A 53 -0.01 -14.34 -4.68
N TYR A 54 -1.01 -13.62 -4.16
CA TYR A 54 -1.12 -13.33 -2.72
C TYR A 54 -2.53 -13.52 -2.15
N GLY A 55 -3.55 -13.78 -2.98
CA GLY A 55 -4.93 -14.06 -2.55
C GLY A 55 -5.91 -12.92 -2.84
N GLU A 56 -7.21 -13.25 -2.82
CA GLU A 56 -8.31 -12.38 -3.28
C GLU A 56 -8.37 -11.03 -2.55
N ASP A 57 -8.08 -11.01 -1.25
CA ASP A 57 -8.17 -9.79 -0.42
C ASP A 57 -6.95 -8.86 -0.55
N MET A 58 -5.86 -9.33 -1.19
CA MET A 58 -4.59 -8.60 -1.21
C MET A 58 -4.69 -7.19 -1.84
N PRO A 59 -5.37 -6.98 -2.99
CA PRO A 59 -5.47 -5.64 -3.59
C PRO A 59 -6.09 -4.62 -2.62
N SER A 60 -7.23 -4.98 -2.02
CA SER A 60 -7.94 -4.09 -1.09
C SER A 60 -7.16 -3.90 0.22
N TYR A 61 -6.51 -4.95 0.71
CA TYR A 61 -5.67 -4.86 1.90
C TYR A 61 -4.48 -3.91 1.71
N LEU A 62 -3.75 -4.06 0.59
CA LEU A 62 -2.61 -3.19 0.27
C LEU A 62 -3.04 -1.75 0.07
N SER A 63 -4.15 -1.53 -0.66
CA SER A 63 -4.74 -0.22 -0.87
C SER A 63 -5.05 0.47 0.46
N LYS A 64 -5.76 -0.20 1.37
CA LYS A 64 -6.07 0.32 2.72
C LYS A 64 -4.83 0.63 3.54
N ALA A 65 -3.81 -0.23 3.49
CA ALA A 65 -2.56 -0.03 4.24
C ALA A 65 -1.80 1.22 3.74
N ILE A 66 -1.74 1.44 2.42
CA ILE A 66 -1.13 2.62 1.80
C ILE A 66 -1.93 3.88 2.12
N VAL A 67 -3.27 3.84 1.99
CA VAL A 67 -4.13 4.98 2.29
C VAL A 67 -4.00 5.41 3.75
N TYR A 68 -4.03 4.46 4.69
CA TYR A 68 -3.83 4.73 6.11
C TYR A 68 -2.47 5.39 6.37
N PHE A 69 -1.39 4.85 5.81
CA PHE A 69 -0.04 5.41 5.93
C PHE A 69 -0.01 6.88 5.46
N CYS A 70 -0.55 7.14 4.27
CA CYS A 70 -0.56 8.48 3.68
C CYS A 70 -1.41 9.45 4.52
N ASP A 71 -2.58 9.02 5.00
CA ASP A 71 -3.46 9.85 5.83
C ASP A 71 -2.82 10.21 7.19
N GLU A 72 -2.10 9.27 7.81
CA GLU A 72 -1.33 9.55 9.04
C GLU A 72 -0.17 10.52 8.77
N LYS A 73 0.49 10.42 7.61
CA LYS A 73 1.58 11.34 7.24
C LYS A 73 1.10 12.73 6.88
N SER A 74 -0.10 12.89 6.34
CA SER A 74 -0.66 14.20 5.97
C SER A 74 -1.24 15.00 7.14
N LYS A 75 -1.34 14.41 8.34
CA LYS A 75 -1.81 15.11 9.56
C LYS A 75 -0.73 15.96 10.23
N HIS A 76 0.51 15.92 9.75
CA HIS A 76 1.69 16.58 10.32
C HIS A 76 2.43 17.39 9.25
#